data_AF-A0A3M9ZYM7-F1
#
_entry.id   AF-A0A3M9ZYM7-F1
#
_cell.length_a   1.000
_cell.length_b   1.000
_cell.length_c   1.000
_cell.angle_alpha   90.00
_cell.angle_beta   90.00
_cell.angle_gamma   90.00
#
_symmetry.space_group_name_H-M   'P 1'
#
loop_
_entity.id
_entity.type
_entity.pdbx_description
1 polymer ?
#
loop_
_entity_poly.entity_id
_entity_poly.type
_entity_poly.pdbx_seq_one_letter_code
_entity_poly.pdbx_strand_id
1 'polypeptide(L)'
;DMDMNVPTLKTVKPDTIAGIKMDFLAKVYDSNSLIGDKLTTLAFNTIGISSENSSHIPKQIYDITNLLKSIPQGSFILKIIDVFEKTVDAEISYCTSPLPKKAAVLDDLDKFTDKLFIKDQIRLEPRYIGKLSTFTTNMLGKQTYIRKNHIADILLVKAIIKIILKKINGTDSKTVVKLANELLAGLDEISKLDLARQNIEFKNILRKYGKSSKMGRILKNLSPEQAYLYDYIIKIEKT
;
A
#
# COMPACT_ATOMS: atom_id res chain seq x y z
N ASP A 1 -21.14 -13.29 -16.36
CA ASP A 1 -20.07 -12.43 -16.90
C ASP A 1 -20.55 -11.01 -17.16
N MET A 2 -20.54 -10.15 -16.13
CA MET A 2 -20.56 -8.71 -16.38
C MET A 2 -19.12 -8.23 -16.31
N ASP A 3 -18.62 -7.77 -17.45
CA ASP A 3 -17.30 -7.17 -17.55
C ASP A 3 -17.29 -5.93 -16.66
N MET A 4 -16.54 -5.95 -15.55
CA MET A 4 -16.24 -4.73 -14.84
C MET A 4 -15.56 -3.82 -15.85
N ASN A 5 -16.20 -2.71 -16.22
CA ASN A 5 -15.70 -1.76 -17.19
C ASN A 5 -14.59 -0.92 -16.52
N VAL A 6 -13.54 -1.62 -16.05
CA VAL A 6 -12.33 -1.06 -15.47
C VAL A 6 -11.53 -0.48 -16.63
N PRO A 7 -11.22 0.81 -16.62
CA PRO A 7 -10.54 1.46 -17.72
C PRO A 7 -9.07 1.01 -17.74
N THR A 8 -8.78 -0.15 -18.33
CA THR A 8 -7.47 -0.67 -18.82
C THR A 8 -7.47 -2.21 -18.95
N LEU A 9 -8.57 -2.78 -19.42
CA LEU A 9 -8.63 -4.21 -19.74
C LEU A 9 -7.99 -4.47 -21.11
N LYS A 10 -6.89 -5.23 -21.17
CA LYS A 10 -6.46 -5.87 -22.42
C LYS A 10 -6.83 -7.34 -22.37
N THR A 11 -7.79 -7.73 -23.21
CA THR A 11 -8.08 -9.15 -23.45
C THR A 11 -7.00 -9.69 -24.38
N VAL A 12 -6.19 -10.60 -23.87
CA VAL A 12 -5.14 -11.26 -24.64
C VAL A 12 -5.70 -12.58 -25.16
N LYS A 13 -5.57 -12.81 -26.47
CA LYS A 13 -5.92 -14.09 -27.08
C LYS A 13 -5.08 -15.21 -26.45
N PRO A 14 -5.60 -16.45 -26.39
CA PRO A 14 -4.88 -17.57 -25.81
C PRO A 14 -3.47 -17.70 -26.41
N ASP A 15 -2.47 -17.55 -25.55
CA ASP A 15 -1.06 -17.69 -25.86
C ASP A 15 -0.47 -18.76 -24.91
N THR A 16 0.71 -19.27 -25.26
CA THR A 16 1.40 -20.27 -24.45
C THR A 16 2.22 -19.57 -23.37
N ILE A 17 1.81 -19.65 -22.11
CA ILE A 17 2.57 -19.11 -20.97
C ILE A 17 3.38 -20.25 -20.34
N ALA A 18 4.71 -20.14 -20.33
CA ALA A 18 5.61 -21.14 -19.77
C ALA A 18 5.36 -22.58 -20.28
N GLY A 19 5.03 -22.73 -21.56
CA GLY A 19 4.75 -24.02 -22.19
C GLY A 19 3.32 -24.54 -21.99
N ILE A 20 2.47 -23.82 -21.25
CA ILE A 20 1.06 -24.16 -21.05
C ILE A 20 0.22 -23.35 -22.02
N LYS A 21 -0.44 -24.04 -22.95
CA LYS A 21 -1.41 -23.42 -23.86
C LYS A 21 -2.67 -23.10 -23.06
N MET A 22 -2.96 -21.80 -22.90
CA MET A 22 -4.21 -21.40 -22.26
C MET A 22 -5.36 -21.60 -23.23
N ASP A 23 -6.45 -22.22 -22.79
CA ASP A 23 -7.68 -22.43 -23.55
C ASP A 23 -8.79 -21.41 -23.20
N PHE A 24 -8.47 -20.44 -22.34
CA PHE A 24 -9.36 -19.36 -21.93
C PHE A 24 -8.77 -17.98 -22.28
N LEU A 25 -9.66 -16.98 -22.36
CA LEU A 25 -9.28 -15.58 -22.57
C LEU A 25 -8.65 -15.03 -21.30
N ALA A 26 -7.43 -14.49 -21.42
CA ALA A 26 -6.75 -13.84 -20.30
C ALA A 26 -7.08 -12.35 -20.28
N LYS A 27 -7.43 -11.85 -19.10
CA LYS A 27 -7.63 -10.43 -18.82
C LYS A 27 -6.36 -9.89 -18.17
N VAL A 28 -5.69 -8.94 -18.83
CA VAL A 28 -4.51 -8.25 -18.30
C VAL A 28 -4.91 -6.85 -17.87
N TYR A 29 -4.61 -6.53 -16.62
CA TYR A 29 -4.92 -5.26 -15.97
C TYR A 29 -3.65 -4.42 -15.81
N ASP A 30 -3.80 -3.10 -15.84
CA ASP A 30 -2.68 -2.20 -15.56
C ASP A 30 -2.32 -2.15 -14.06
N SER A 31 -1.14 -1.62 -13.74
CA SER A 31 -0.67 -1.53 -12.35
C SER A 31 -1.60 -0.71 -11.45
N ASN A 32 -2.24 0.33 -11.97
CA ASN A 32 -3.15 1.18 -11.18
C ASN A 32 -4.39 0.40 -10.76
N SER A 33 -4.92 -0.39 -11.68
CA SER A 33 -6.09 -1.23 -11.46
C SER A 33 -5.80 -2.32 -10.44
N LEU A 34 -4.64 -2.97 -10.56
CA LEU A 34 -4.17 -3.96 -9.59
C LEU A 34 -3.96 -3.35 -8.20
N ILE A 35 -3.47 -2.11 -8.10
CA ILE A 35 -3.34 -1.43 -6.81
C ILE A 35 -4.72 -1.12 -6.23
N GLY A 36 -5.64 -0.55 -7.02
CA GLY A 36 -7.01 -0.24 -6.58
C GLY A 36 -7.72 -1.48 -6.02
N ASP A 37 -7.65 -2.60 -6.75
CA ASP A 37 -8.16 -3.90 -6.32
C ASP A 37 -7.51 -4.42 -5.02
N LYS A 38 -6.18 -4.31 -4.90
CA LYS A 38 -5.51 -4.72 -3.66
C LYS A 38 -5.84 -3.85 -2.47
N LEU A 39 -6.16 -2.57 -2.68
CA LEU A 39 -6.60 -1.68 -1.61
C LEU A 39 -7.99 -2.05 -1.08
N THR A 40 -8.93 -2.49 -1.92
CA THR A 40 -10.25 -2.96 -1.45
C THR A 40 -10.11 -4.18 -0.54
N THR A 41 -9.15 -5.04 -0.87
CA THR A 41 -8.81 -6.25 -0.10
C THR A 41 -8.34 -5.94 1.35
N LEU A 42 -7.87 -4.71 1.63
CA LEU A 42 -7.41 -4.31 2.96
C LEU A 42 -8.55 -3.90 3.93
N ALA A 43 -9.78 -3.71 3.45
CA ALA A 43 -10.93 -3.31 4.25
C ALA A 43 -11.62 -4.50 4.97
N PHE A 44 -11.02 -4.95 6.07
CA PHE A 44 -11.44 -6.06 6.94
C PHE A 44 -12.94 -6.29 7.19
N ASN A 45 -13.71 -5.25 7.50
CA ASN A 45 -15.08 -5.38 8.02
C ASN A 45 -16.15 -5.22 6.93
N THR A 46 -15.75 -5.06 5.67
CA THR A 46 -16.67 -4.71 4.59
C THR A 46 -16.55 -5.65 3.39
N ILE A 47 -15.52 -5.50 2.58
CA ILE A 47 -15.31 -6.27 1.33
C ILE A 47 -13.93 -6.96 1.28
N GLY A 48 -13.08 -6.73 2.29
CA GLY A 48 -11.71 -7.20 2.31
C GLY A 48 -11.53 -8.60 2.89
N ILE A 49 -10.29 -8.88 3.31
CA ILE A 49 -9.89 -10.17 3.88
C ILE A 49 -10.62 -10.42 5.20
N SER A 50 -11.36 -11.54 5.29
CA SER A 50 -11.94 -12.00 6.56
C SER A 50 -10.84 -12.26 7.61
N SER A 51 -11.18 -12.12 8.89
CA SER A 51 -10.18 -12.17 9.98
C SER A 51 -9.32 -13.45 9.99
N GLU A 52 -9.90 -14.58 9.55
CA GLU A 52 -9.23 -15.87 9.39
C GLU A 52 -8.16 -15.90 8.28
N ASN A 53 -8.30 -15.06 7.27
CA ASN A 53 -7.40 -14.94 6.12
C ASN A 53 -6.36 -13.81 6.28
N SER A 54 -6.25 -13.22 7.47
CA SER A 54 -5.33 -12.12 7.78
C SER A 54 -3.86 -12.38 7.41
N SER A 55 -3.44 -13.64 7.25
CA SER A 55 -2.11 -13.99 6.73
C SER A 55 -1.85 -13.55 5.28
N HIS A 56 -2.87 -13.11 4.55
CA HIS A 56 -2.75 -12.63 3.16
C HIS A 56 -2.32 -11.16 3.10
N ILE A 57 -2.45 -10.41 4.19
CA ILE A 57 -2.16 -8.96 4.25
C ILE A 57 -0.71 -8.64 3.88
N PRO A 58 0.32 -9.34 4.41
CA PRO A 58 1.71 -9.04 4.04
C PRO A 58 1.96 -9.15 2.54
N LYS A 59 1.31 -10.12 1.86
CA LYS A 59 1.36 -10.25 0.41
C LYS A 59 0.76 -9.04 -0.28
N GLN A 60 -0.43 -8.61 0.13
CA GLN A 60 -1.10 -7.47 -0.51
C GLN A 60 -0.27 -6.20 -0.37
N ILE A 61 0.31 -5.95 0.82
CA ILE A 61 1.22 -4.82 1.04
C ILE A 61 2.43 -4.92 0.11
N TYR A 62 3.08 -6.08 0.05
CA TYR A 62 4.23 -6.32 -0.83
C TYR A 62 3.90 -6.09 -2.31
N ASP A 63 2.77 -6.62 -2.77
CA ASP A 63 2.33 -6.48 -4.16
C ASP A 63 2.04 -5.00 -4.49
N ILE A 64 1.32 -4.29 -3.62
CA ILE A 64 1.04 -2.85 -3.80
C ILE A 64 2.35 -2.06 -3.88
N THR A 65 3.31 -2.30 -2.98
CA THR A 65 4.55 -1.51 -2.97
C THR A 65 5.44 -1.80 -4.17
N ASN A 66 5.49 -3.03 -4.64
CA ASN A 66 6.20 -3.35 -5.89
C ASN A 66 5.54 -2.71 -7.10
N LEU A 67 4.21 -2.73 -7.18
CA LEU A 67 3.49 -2.06 -8.25
C LEU A 67 3.77 -0.55 -8.22
N LEU A 68 3.73 0.08 -7.04
CA LEU A 68 4.04 1.51 -6.87
C LEU A 68 5.46 1.88 -7.33
N LYS A 69 6.47 1.03 -7.07
CA LYS A 69 7.85 1.25 -7.53
C LYS A 69 7.99 1.22 -9.05
N SER A 70 7.09 0.52 -9.74
CA SER A 70 7.13 0.34 -11.20
C SER A 70 6.37 1.41 -11.98
N ILE A 71 5.63 2.29 -11.30
CA ILE A 71 4.75 3.26 -11.96
C ILE A 71 5.55 4.52 -12.37
N PRO A 72 5.52 4.91 -13.65
CA PRO A 72 6.16 6.16 -14.09
C PRO A 72 5.48 7.38 -13.44
N GLN A 73 6.27 8.43 -13.20
CA GLN A 73 5.76 9.67 -12.60
C GLN A 73 4.64 10.29 -13.46
N GLY A 74 3.48 10.63 -12.86
CA GLY A 74 2.30 11.12 -13.58
C GLY A 74 1.00 11.11 -12.75
N SER A 75 -0.17 11.23 -13.38
CA SER A 75 -1.50 11.27 -12.72
C SER A 75 -1.99 9.91 -12.19
N PHE A 76 -1.08 9.00 -11.84
CA PHE A 76 -1.37 7.61 -11.49
C PHE A 76 -2.34 7.50 -10.30
N ILE A 77 -2.21 8.38 -9.29
CA ILE A 77 -3.03 8.32 -8.08
C ILE A 77 -4.53 8.53 -8.38
N LEU A 78 -4.86 9.38 -9.35
CA LEU A 78 -6.26 9.61 -9.74
C LEU A 78 -6.85 8.37 -10.42
N LYS A 79 -6.04 7.63 -11.17
CA LYS A 79 -6.45 6.35 -11.77
C LYS A 79 -6.66 5.28 -10.70
N ILE A 80 -5.76 5.18 -9.72
CA ILE A 80 -5.93 4.26 -8.58
C ILE A 80 -7.25 4.54 -7.86
N ILE A 81 -7.57 5.82 -7.63
CA ILE A 81 -8.82 6.22 -6.97
C ILE A 81 -10.03 5.82 -7.79
N ASP A 82 -10.07 6.17 -9.08
CA ASP A 82 -11.19 5.83 -9.96
C ASP A 82 -11.42 4.31 -10.02
N VAL A 83 -10.36 3.51 -10.14
CA VAL A 83 -10.49 2.05 -10.14
C VAL A 83 -10.92 1.53 -8.78
N PHE A 84 -10.31 2.00 -7.69
CA PHE A 84 -10.69 1.60 -6.33
C PHE A 84 -12.18 1.85 -6.09
N GLU A 85 -12.69 3.03 -6.42
CA GLU A 85 -14.11 3.37 -6.23
C GLU A 85 -15.03 2.45 -7.01
N LYS A 86 -14.69 2.15 -8.28
CA LYS A 86 -15.46 1.22 -9.12
C LYS A 86 -15.43 -0.21 -8.58
N THR A 87 -14.25 -0.68 -8.15
CA THR A 87 -14.11 -2.02 -7.57
C THR A 87 -14.91 -2.11 -6.27
N VAL A 88 -14.90 -1.08 -5.41
CA VAL A 88 -15.73 -1.05 -4.20
C VAL A 88 -17.21 -1.19 -4.56
N ASP A 89 -17.70 -0.39 -5.51
CA ASP A 89 -19.11 -0.42 -5.89
C ASP A 89 -19.51 -1.79 -6.48
N ALA A 90 -18.63 -2.41 -7.27
CA ALA A 90 -18.83 -3.75 -7.80
C ALA A 90 -18.83 -4.82 -6.70
N GLU A 91 -17.85 -4.82 -5.80
CA GLU A 91 -17.72 -5.79 -4.71
C GLU A 91 -18.91 -5.71 -3.73
N ILE A 92 -19.34 -4.49 -3.40
CA ILE A 92 -20.55 -4.28 -2.59
C ILE A 92 -21.77 -4.91 -3.28
N SER A 93 -21.90 -4.81 -4.60
CA SER A 93 -23.05 -5.37 -5.32
C SER A 93 -23.19 -6.89 -5.18
N TYR A 94 -22.10 -7.60 -4.85
CA TYR A 94 -22.09 -9.05 -4.64
C TYR A 94 -22.43 -9.46 -3.19
N CYS A 95 -22.43 -8.53 -2.25
CA CYS A 95 -22.68 -8.84 -0.85
C CYS A 95 -24.17 -9.17 -0.59
N THR A 96 -24.41 -10.32 0.04
CA THR A 96 -25.76 -10.89 0.22
C THR A 96 -26.52 -10.36 1.45
N SER A 97 -26.12 -9.21 2.02
CA SER A 97 -26.65 -8.52 3.21
C SER A 97 -25.92 -8.79 4.54
N PRO A 98 -25.73 -7.77 5.41
CA PRO A 98 -25.98 -6.35 5.17
C PRO A 98 -24.91 -5.72 4.27
N LEU A 99 -25.35 -4.94 3.29
CA LEU A 99 -24.49 -4.25 2.32
C LEU A 99 -23.67 -3.13 3.02
N PRO A 100 -22.34 -3.22 3.04
CA PRO A 100 -21.54 -2.12 3.56
C PRO A 100 -21.65 -0.91 2.64
N LYS A 101 -21.76 0.29 3.22
CA LYS A 101 -21.71 1.53 2.44
C LYS A 101 -20.26 1.81 2.06
N LYS A 102 -20.02 2.48 0.92
CA LYS A 102 -18.69 2.95 0.52
C LYS A 102 -17.97 3.75 1.63
N ALA A 103 -18.69 4.59 2.36
CA ALA A 103 -18.14 5.32 3.51
C ALA A 103 -17.62 4.38 4.63
N ALA A 104 -18.26 3.24 4.86
CA ALA A 104 -17.81 2.24 5.82
C ALA A 104 -16.53 1.52 5.33
N VAL A 105 -16.42 1.27 4.02
CA VAL A 105 -15.20 0.70 3.42
C VAL A 105 -14.02 1.66 3.61
N LEU A 106 -14.24 2.96 3.38
CA LEU A 106 -13.22 3.99 3.52
C LEU A 106 -12.77 4.16 4.98
N ASP A 107 -13.71 4.20 5.92
CA ASP A 107 -13.41 4.29 7.35
C ASP A 107 -12.65 3.04 7.84
N ASP A 108 -13.02 1.86 7.36
CA ASP A 108 -12.32 0.63 7.69
C ASP A 108 -10.91 0.57 7.08
N LEU A 109 -10.74 1.02 5.84
CA LEU A 109 -9.43 1.18 5.20
C LEU A 109 -8.56 2.22 5.93
N ASP A 110 -9.14 3.30 6.45
CA ASP A 110 -8.41 4.29 7.24
C ASP A 110 -7.94 3.69 8.58
N LYS A 111 -8.86 3.03 9.30
CA LYS A 111 -8.58 2.32 10.56
C LYS A 111 -7.55 1.21 10.40
N PHE A 112 -7.55 0.52 9.26
CA PHE A 112 -6.51 -0.45 8.92
C PHE A 112 -5.12 0.18 9.06
N THR A 113 -4.93 1.40 8.55
CA THR A 113 -3.64 2.09 8.62
C THR A 113 -3.22 2.47 10.03
N ASP A 114 -4.16 2.63 10.96
CA ASP A 114 -3.85 2.95 12.36
C ASP A 114 -3.40 1.71 13.13
N LYS A 115 -3.93 0.54 12.77
CA LYS A 115 -3.48 -0.76 13.27
C LYS A 115 -2.08 -1.14 12.77
N LEU A 116 -1.63 -0.55 11.66
CA LEU A 116 -0.28 -0.74 11.14
C LEU A 116 0.79 0.01 11.97
N PHE A 117 0.40 1.00 12.78
CA PHE A 117 1.37 1.87 13.47
C PHE A 117 1.75 1.40 14.88
N ILE A 118 3.04 1.58 15.17
CA ILE A 118 3.77 1.09 16.33
C ILE A 118 3.46 1.92 17.59
N LYS A 119 2.89 1.27 18.62
CA LYS A 119 3.05 1.74 20.01
C LYS A 119 4.36 1.23 20.64
N ASP A 120 4.88 0.09 20.18
CA ASP A 120 6.21 -0.47 20.47
C ASP A 120 6.60 -1.41 19.32
N GLN A 121 7.84 -1.33 18.81
CA GLN A 121 8.40 -2.03 17.62
C GLN A 121 7.44 -3.03 16.95
N ILE A 122 6.99 -2.83 15.68
CA ILE A 122 6.02 -3.71 14.96
C ILE A 122 6.18 -5.16 15.41
N ARG A 123 5.43 -5.56 16.44
CA ARG A 123 5.28 -6.94 16.83
C ARG A 123 4.19 -7.39 15.89
N LEU A 124 4.60 -7.97 14.75
CA LEU A 124 3.71 -8.86 14.03
C LEU A 124 3.09 -9.75 15.11
N GLU A 125 1.76 -9.71 15.23
CA GLU A 125 1.06 -10.53 16.22
C GLU A 125 1.63 -11.95 16.19
N PRO A 126 1.75 -12.63 17.34
CA PRO A 126 2.37 -13.96 17.41
C PRO A 126 1.82 -14.96 16.37
N ARG A 127 0.55 -14.83 15.98
CA ARG A 127 -0.09 -15.64 14.91
C ARG A 127 0.49 -15.45 13.50
N TYR A 128 1.19 -14.36 13.23
CA TYR A 128 1.88 -14.10 11.95
C TYR A 128 3.34 -14.58 11.97
N ILE A 129 3.91 -14.81 13.17
CA ILE A 129 5.23 -15.43 13.33
C ILE A 129 5.11 -16.90 12.93
N GLY A 130 5.93 -17.36 11.99
CA GLY A 130 5.86 -18.73 11.44
C GLY A 130 4.92 -18.89 10.24
N LYS A 131 3.83 -18.12 10.11
CA LYS A 131 3.03 -18.09 8.88
C LYS A 131 3.75 -17.39 7.73
N LEU A 132 4.66 -16.47 8.04
CA LEU A 132 5.47 -15.81 7.03
C LEU A 132 6.57 -16.73 6.48
N SER A 133 7.22 -17.56 7.31
CA SER A 133 8.13 -18.59 6.79
C SER A 133 7.35 -19.55 5.90
N THR A 134 6.14 -19.96 6.28
CA THR A 134 5.26 -20.74 5.42
C THR A 134 4.89 -19.99 4.13
N PHE A 135 4.56 -18.70 4.19
CA PHE A 135 4.32 -17.87 3.01
C PHE A 135 5.55 -17.76 2.10
N THR A 136 6.73 -17.56 2.68
CA THR A 136 8.00 -17.44 1.94
C THR A 136 8.39 -18.78 1.32
N THR A 137 8.30 -19.88 2.09
CA THR A 137 8.53 -21.26 1.63
C THR A 137 7.54 -21.68 0.55
N ASN A 138 6.28 -21.24 0.63
CA ASN A 138 5.23 -21.57 -0.34
C ASN A 138 5.27 -20.67 -1.60
N MET A 139 5.72 -19.42 -1.50
CA MET A 139 5.73 -18.47 -2.63
C MET A 139 7.07 -18.41 -3.36
N LEU A 140 8.19 -18.57 -2.64
CA LEU A 140 9.52 -18.23 -3.13
C LEU A 140 10.53 -19.21 -2.53
N GLY A 141 10.74 -20.34 -3.19
CA GLY A 141 11.91 -21.17 -2.94
C GLY A 141 13.18 -20.30 -2.91
N LYS A 142 13.84 -20.28 -1.75
CA LYS A 142 15.14 -19.67 -1.44
C LYS A 142 15.30 -18.16 -1.73
N GLN A 143 14.69 -17.29 -0.93
CA GLN A 143 15.32 -16.02 -0.51
C GLN A 143 14.92 -15.59 0.91
N THR A 144 15.86 -14.92 1.60
CA THR A 144 15.74 -14.51 3.01
C THR A 144 14.96 -13.21 3.12
N TYR A 145 13.75 -13.29 3.67
CA TYR A 145 12.90 -12.13 3.99
C TYR A 145 13.56 -11.22 5.04
N ILE A 146 13.74 -9.93 4.73
CA ILE A 146 14.30 -8.93 5.66
C ILE A 146 13.17 -8.08 6.23
N ARG A 147 12.79 -8.35 7.49
CA ARG A 147 11.72 -7.65 8.25
C ARG A 147 11.79 -6.11 8.20
N LYS A 148 12.99 -5.54 8.04
CA LYS A 148 13.22 -4.09 7.92
C LYS A 148 12.61 -3.51 6.63
N ASN A 149 12.62 -4.25 5.52
CA ASN A 149 12.09 -3.77 4.24
C ASN A 149 10.56 -3.68 4.28
N HIS A 150 9.91 -4.62 4.97
CA HIS A 150 8.45 -4.61 5.09
C HIS A 150 7.90 -3.40 5.85
N ILE A 151 8.65 -2.83 6.80
CA ILE A 151 8.21 -1.62 7.51
C ILE A 151 8.14 -0.43 6.55
N ALA A 152 9.13 -0.28 5.66
CA ALA A 152 9.09 0.78 4.65
C ALA A 152 7.90 0.57 3.71
N ASP A 153 7.62 -0.68 3.31
CA ASP A 153 6.47 -1.00 2.47
C ASP A 153 5.13 -0.65 3.16
N ILE A 154 4.97 -1.02 4.43
CA ILE A 154 3.79 -0.67 5.25
C ILE A 154 3.59 0.85 5.30
N LEU A 155 4.67 1.60 5.55
CA LEU A 155 4.61 3.06 5.64
C LEU A 155 4.29 3.70 4.28
N LEU A 156 4.81 3.14 3.18
CA LEU A 156 4.49 3.59 1.83
C LEU A 156 3.00 3.38 1.52
N VAL A 157 2.46 2.19 1.79
CA VAL A 157 1.02 1.92 1.60
C VAL A 157 0.19 2.86 2.45
N LYS A 158 0.56 3.08 3.72
CA LYS A 158 -0.13 4.04 4.60
C LYS A 158 -0.12 5.46 4.01
N ALA A 159 1.03 5.95 3.54
CA ALA A 159 1.12 7.28 2.95
C ALA A 159 0.21 7.41 1.72
N ILE A 160 0.18 6.39 0.85
CA ILE A 160 -0.71 6.35 -0.32
C ILE A 160 -2.18 6.35 0.09
N ILE A 161 -2.58 5.53 1.07
CA ILE A 161 -3.96 5.52 1.57
C ILE A 161 -4.35 6.91 2.09
N LYS A 162 -3.50 7.58 2.87
CA LYS A 162 -3.78 8.94 3.37
C LYS A 162 -3.94 9.95 2.23
N ILE A 163 -3.15 9.86 1.16
CA ILE A 163 -3.28 10.72 -0.03
C ILE A 163 -4.60 10.43 -0.77
N ILE A 164 -4.98 9.17 -0.92
CA ILE A 164 -6.26 8.76 -1.51
C ILE A 164 -7.43 9.33 -0.72
N LEU A 165 -7.42 9.15 0.60
CA LEU A 165 -8.46 9.65 1.48
C LEU A 165 -8.60 11.17 1.41
N LYS A 166 -7.49 11.91 1.27
CA LYS A 166 -7.55 13.37 1.04
C LYS A 166 -8.33 13.74 -0.21
N LYS A 167 -8.10 13.03 -1.32
CA LYS A 167 -8.80 13.28 -2.57
C LYS A 167 -10.31 13.00 -2.42
N ILE A 168 -10.65 11.90 -1.77
CA ILE A 168 -12.05 11.52 -1.52
C ILE A 168 -12.74 12.53 -0.59
N ASN A 169 -12.01 13.05 0.40
CA ASN A 169 -12.48 14.08 1.33
C ASN A 169 -12.46 15.52 0.75
N GLY A 170 -12.33 15.67 -0.57
CA GLY A 170 -12.51 16.96 -1.25
C GLY A 170 -11.24 17.76 -1.53
N THR A 171 -10.04 17.24 -1.25
CA THR A 171 -8.80 17.90 -1.66
C THR A 171 -8.71 17.96 -3.19
N ASP A 172 -8.24 19.08 -3.74
CA ASP A 172 -8.16 19.24 -5.19
C ASP A 172 -7.13 18.29 -5.83
N SER A 173 -7.37 17.94 -7.10
CA SER A 173 -6.57 16.95 -7.81
C SER A 173 -5.12 17.38 -8.01
N LYS A 174 -4.84 18.68 -8.15
CA LYS A 174 -3.45 19.16 -8.35
C LYS A 174 -2.64 18.96 -7.08
N THR A 175 -3.22 19.28 -5.92
CA THR A 175 -2.57 19.06 -4.62
C THR A 175 -2.33 17.57 -4.37
N VAL A 176 -3.29 16.70 -4.65
CA VAL A 176 -3.14 15.25 -4.46
C VAL A 176 -2.04 14.67 -5.34
N VAL A 177 -1.99 15.04 -6.63
CA VAL A 177 -0.93 14.61 -7.54
C VAL A 177 0.43 15.15 -7.10
N LYS A 178 0.50 16.39 -6.63
CA LYS A 178 1.71 16.98 -6.07
C LYS A 178 2.23 16.18 -4.87
N LEU A 179 1.36 15.85 -3.91
CA LEU A 179 1.73 15.05 -2.73
C LEU A 179 2.26 13.66 -3.15
N ALA A 180 1.58 12.99 -4.09
CA ALA A 180 2.02 11.70 -4.57
C ALA A 180 3.40 11.76 -5.26
N ASN A 181 3.64 12.78 -6.09
CA ASN A 181 4.92 12.96 -6.76
C ASN A 181 6.05 13.33 -5.79
N GLU A 182 5.79 14.20 -4.81
CA GLU A 182 6.76 14.55 -3.77
C GLU A 182 7.19 13.34 -2.93
N LEU A 183 6.21 12.50 -2.53
CA LEU A 183 6.47 11.26 -1.79
C LEU A 183 7.40 10.32 -2.58
N LEU A 184 7.09 10.07 -3.85
CA LEU A 184 7.87 9.16 -4.69
C LEU A 184 9.25 9.74 -5.04
N ALA A 185 9.32 11.04 -5.34
CA ALA A 185 10.59 11.70 -5.64
C ALA A 185 11.53 11.68 -4.42
N GLY A 186 11.05 11.99 -3.22
CA GLY A 186 11.89 11.95 -2.02
C GLY A 186 12.36 10.54 -1.65
N LEU A 187 11.57 9.50 -1.92
CA LEU A 187 12.02 8.10 -1.78
C LEU A 187 13.12 7.76 -2.77
N ASP A 188 12.95 8.13 -4.03
CA ASP A 188 13.95 7.91 -5.08
C ASP A 188 15.25 8.65 -4.75
N GLU A 189 15.17 9.90 -4.30
CA GLU A 189 16.33 10.68 -3.85
C GLU A 189 17.07 9.99 -2.69
N ILE A 190 16.36 9.57 -1.62
CA ILE A 190 16.99 8.89 -0.48
C ILE A 190 17.70 7.61 -0.91
N SER A 191 17.09 6.85 -1.82
CA SER A 191 17.66 5.58 -2.30
C SER A 191 18.97 5.77 -3.08
N LYS A 192 19.16 6.94 -3.70
CA LYS A 192 20.35 7.32 -4.48
C LYS A 192 21.47 7.94 -3.64
N LEU A 193 21.18 8.34 -2.40
CA LEU A 193 22.18 8.95 -1.50
C LEU A 193 23.16 7.90 -0.96
N ASP A 194 24.40 8.32 -0.76
CA ASP A 194 25.36 7.55 0.04
C ASP A 194 24.93 7.45 1.51
N LEU A 195 25.49 6.48 2.23
CA LEU A 195 25.18 6.24 3.65
C LEU A 195 25.42 7.45 4.55
N ALA A 196 26.42 8.30 4.25
CA ALA A 196 26.72 9.46 5.08
C ALA A 196 25.64 10.53 4.93
N ARG A 197 25.18 10.79 3.71
CA ARG A 197 24.10 11.73 3.39
C ARG A 197 22.74 11.23 3.88
N GLN A 198 22.43 9.95 3.71
CA GLN A 198 21.22 9.36 4.29
C GLN A 198 21.16 9.55 5.82
N ASN A 199 22.30 9.42 6.50
CA ASN A 199 22.38 9.65 7.94
C ASN A 199 22.22 11.13 8.33
N ILE A 200 22.62 12.07 7.46
CA ILE A 200 22.38 13.51 7.68
C ILE A 200 20.88 13.80 7.58
N GLU A 201 20.21 13.33 6.52
CA GLU A 201 18.76 13.50 6.36
C GLU A 201 17.98 12.89 7.52
N PHE A 202 18.35 11.68 7.93
CA PHE A 202 17.76 11.03 9.11
C PHE A 202 17.94 11.87 10.38
N LYS A 203 19.13 12.44 10.61
CA LYS A 203 19.38 13.33 11.75
C LYS A 203 18.56 14.62 11.69
N ASN A 204 18.34 15.18 10.50
CA ASN A 204 17.51 16.36 10.30
C ASN A 204 16.04 16.08 10.66
N ILE A 205 15.50 14.94 10.20
CA ILE A 205 14.16 14.48 10.59
C ILE A 205 14.08 14.28 12.11
N LEU A 206 15.05 13.62 12.72
CA LEU A 206 15.09 13.42 14.18
C LEU A 206 15.13 14.73 14.97
N ARG A 207 15.85 15.74 14.48
CA ARG A 207 15.93 17.07 15.12
C ARG A 207 14.58 17.76 15.13
N LYS A 208 13.82 17.70 14.02
CA LYS A 208 12.48 18.32 13.89
C LYS A 208 11.52 17.90 14.99
N TYR A 209 11.58 16.63 15.43
CA TYR A 209 10.66 16.08 16.43
C TYR A 209 11.22 16.06 17.86
N GLY A 210 12.49 16.43 18.06
CA GLY A 210 13.17 16.38 19.35
C GLY A 210 13.49 14.96 19.82
N LYS A 211 14.76 14.70 20.15
CA LYS A 211 15.26 13.34 20.48
C LYS A 211 14.60 12.67 21.70
N SER A 212 14.03 13.45 22.62
CA SER A 212 13.39 12.99 23.86
C SER A 212 11.86 12.87 23.76
N SER A 213 11.25 13.42 22.69
CA SER A 213 9.81 13.30 22.49
C SER A 213 9.41 11.84 22.21
N LYS A 214 8.14 11.51 22.42
CA LYS A 214 7.59 10.19 22.07
C LYS A 214 7.86 9.87 20.59
N MET A 215 7.71 10.87 19.71
CA MET A 215 7.92 10.74 18.27
C MET A 215 9.39 10.55 17.91
N GLY A 216 10.29 11.31 18.54
CA GLY A 216 11.74 11.17 18.34
C GLY A 216 12.26 9.81 18.83
N ARG A 217 11.65 9.23 19.87
CA ARG A 217 11.96 7.86 20.33
C ARG A 217 11.56 6.78 19.32
N ILE A 218 10.41 6.93 18.66
CA ILE A 218 9.97 6.02 17.59
C ILE A 218 10.93 6.12 16.40
N LEU A 219 11.18 7.34 15.92
CA LEU A 219 12.03 7.61 14.75
C LEU A 219 13.47 7.10 14.91
N LYS A 220 14.03 7.11 16.12
CA LYS A 220 15.42 6.66 16.39
C LYS A 220 15.70 5.22 15.97
N ASN A 221 14.67 4.37 15.93
CA ASN A 221 14.80 2.95 15.59
C ASN A 221 14.47 2.66 14.12
N LEU A 222 14.24 3.70 13.31
CA LEU A 222 13.90 3.59 11.91
C LEU A 222 15.12 3.79 11.01
N SER A 223 15.07 3.19 9.83
CA SER A 223 15.97 3.53 8.73
C SER A 223 15.65 4.93 8.15
N PRO A 224 16.57 5.55 7.39
CA PRO A 224 16.32 6.83 6.72
C PRO A 224 15.04 6.84 5.88
N GLU A 225 14.82 5.82 5.04
CA GLU A 225 13.61 5.68 4.22
C GLU A 225 12.33 5.62 5.08
N GLN A 226 12.34 4.77 6.11
CA GLN A 226 11.22 4.65 7.05
C GLN A 226 10.94 5.96 7.80
N ALA A 227 11.98 6.69 8.20
CA ALA A 227 11.86 7.97 8.88
C ALA A 227 11.27 9.05 7.95
N TYR A 228 11.68 9.07 6.68
CA TYR A 228 11.11 9.95 5.66
C TYR A 228 9.63 9.67 5.45
N LEU A 229 9.26 8.41 5.21
CA LEU A 229 7.86 8.02 5.03
C LEU A 229 7.01 8.41 6.24
N TYR A 230 7.55 8.20 7.45
CA TYR A 230 6.84 8.55 8.67
C TYR A 230 6.67 10.07 8.84
N ASP A 231 7.72 10.86 8.59
CA ASP A 231 7.62 12.33 8.55
C ASP A 231 6.58 12.80 7.52
N TYR A 232 6.54 12.15 6.35
CA TYR A 232 5.59 12.46 5.29
C TYR A 232 4.15 12.19 5.70
N ILE A 233 3.86 11.05 6.32
CA ILE A 233 2.53 10.72 6.86
C ILE A 233 2.07 11.80 7.85
N ILE A 234 2.93 12.21 8.78
CA ILE A 234 2.60 13.26 9.77
C ILE A 234 2.30 14.60 9.08
N LYS A 235 3.01 14.94 8.01
CA LYS A 235 2.76 16.16 7.23
C LYS A 235 1.37 16.10 6.57
N ILE A 236 1.03 14.98 5.94
CA ILE A 236 -0.28 14.78 5.30
C ILE A 236 -1.40 14.95 6.34
N GLU A 237 -1.26 14.33 7.52
CA GLU A 237 -2.29 14.34 8.58
C GLU A 237 -2.51 15.72 9.22
N LYS A 238 -1.53 16.63 9.14
CA LYS A 238 -1.60 17.99 9.71
C LYS A 238 -2.10 19.05 8.74
N THR A 239 -2.16 18.74 7.45
CA THR A 239 -2.61 19.65 6.39
C THR A 239 -4.07 19.40 6.11
#